data_AF-A0A1C6IK62-F1
#
_entry.id   AF-A0A1C6IK62-F1
#
_cell.length_a   1.000
_cell.length_b   1.000
_cell.length_c   1.000
_cell.angle_alpha   90.00
_cell.angle_beta   90.00
_cell.angle_gamma   90.00
#
_symmetry.space_group_name_H-M   'P 1'
#
loop_
_entity.id
_entity.type
_entity.pdbx_description
1 polymer ?
#
loop_
_entity_poly.entity_id
_entity_poly.type
_entity_poly.pdbx_seq_one_letter_code
_entity_poly.pdbx_strand_id
1 'polypeptide(L)'
;MRQRTTAINIRVTEGEKRKMETAAKKCGLSLSAYLRKLGLGKEVQATLPQEFYEAYRGLTSLRDNWKSLSEANVNANFNDVVSKFLKAYHSIGESESASDSLWQ
;
A
#
# COMPACT_ATOMS: atom_id res chain seq x y z
N MET A 1 -23.38 -10.16 10.78
CA MET A 1 -22.63 -10.68 11.95
C MET A 1 -21.47 -11.54 11.44
N ARG A 2 -20.23 -11.37 11.90
CA ARG A 2 -19.09 -12.18 11.40
C ARG A 2 -19.12 -13.57 12.03
N GLN A 3 -19.28 -14.61 11.20
CA GLN A 3 -19.38 -16.03 11.56
C GLN A 3 -18.01 -16.69 11.79
N ARG A 4 -17.16 -16.15 12.68
CA ARG A 4 -15.85 -16.75 12.98
C ARG A 4 -15.78 -17.13 14.45
N THR A 5 -16.05 -18.40 14.74
CA THR A 5 -16.19 -18.95 16.10
C THR A 5 -15.01 -19.81 16.55
N THR A 6 -14.23 -20.36 15.61
CA THR A 6 -13.05 -21.18 15.92
C THR A 6 -11.76 -20.35 15.95
N ALA A 7 -10.99 -20.48 17.04
CA ALA A 7 -9.70 -19.82 17.22
C ALA A 7 -8.53 -20.69 16.73
N ILE A 8 -7.46 -20.04 16.25
CA ILE A 8 -6.18 -20.66 15.92
C ILE A 8 -5.11 -19.92 16.71
N ASN A 9 -4.30 -20.66 17.49
CA ASN A 9 -3.19 -20.10 18.26
C ASN A 9 -1.86 -20.56 17.65
N ILE A 10 -0.94 -19.63 17.42
CA ILE A 10 0.36 -19.87 16.80
C ILE A 10 1.44 -19.34 17.74
N ARG A 11 2.42 -20.16 18.09
CA ARG A 11 3.61 -19.72 18.82
C ARG A 11 4.64 -19.19 17.83
N VAL A 12 5.17 -18.00 18.11
CA VAL A 12 6.17 -17.32 17.30
C VAL A 12 7.16 -16.63 18.24
N THR A 13 8.36 -16.40 17.74
CA THR A 13 9.31 -15.46 18.33
C THR A 13 8.86 -14.01 18.10
N GLU A 14 9.42 -13.07 18.87
CA GLU A 14 9.13 -11.64 18.69
C GLU A 14 9.51 -11.15 17.27
N GLY A 15 10.62 -11.64 16.74
CA GLY A 15 11.09 -11.30 15.40
C GLY A 15 10.14 -11.81 14.30
N GLU A 16 9.62 -13.03 14.42
CA GLU A 16 8.63 -13.56 13.49
C GLU A 16 7.32 -12.78 13.56
N LYS A 17 6.85 -12.47 14.78
CA LYS A 17 5.64 -11.66 14.98
C LYS A 17 5.76 -10.30 14.31
N ARG A 18 6.85 -9.58 14.55
CA ARG A 18 7.11 -8.26 13.95
C ARG A 18 7.14 -8.32 12.42
N LYS A 19 7.78 -9.34 11.84
CA LYS A 19 7.80 -9.55 10.38
C LYS A 19 6.39 -9.77 9.82
N MET A 20 5.59 -10.60 10.48
CA MET A 20 4.20 -10.85 10.06
C MET A 20 3.32 -9.61 10.19
N GLU A 21 3.49 -8.81 11.25
CA GLU A 21 2.77 -7.55 11.45
C GLU A 21 3.13 -6.51 10.39
N THR A 22 4.42 -6.35 10.07
CA THR A 22 4.88 -5.47 9.00
C THR A 22 4.29 -5.89 7.65
N ALA A 23 4.32 -7.19 7.32
CA ALA A 23 3.74 -7.69 6.08
C ALA A 23 2.23 -7.48 6.01
N ALA A 24 1.50 -7.73 7.11
CA ALA A 24 0.07 -7.46 7.21
C ALA A 24 -0.25 -5.97 7.02
N LYS A 25 0.56 -5.08 7.61
CA LYS A 25 0.43 -3.62 7.48
C LYS A 25 0.67 -3.16 6.04
N LYS A 26 1.71 -3.67 5.37
CA LYS A 26 1.98 -3.38 3.95
C LYS A 26 0.80 -3.78 3.05
N CYS A 27 0.04 -4.80 3.44
CA CYS A 27 -1.18 -5.24 2.75
C CYS A 27 -2.47 -4.55 3.23
N GLY A 28 -2.41 -3.59 4.15
CA GLY A 28 -3.59 -2.93 4.72
C GLY A 28 -4.53 -3.89 5.49
N LEU A 29 -3.98 -4.98 6.06
CA LEU A 29 -4.74 -6.01 6.76
C LEU A 29 -4.35 -6.09 8.23
N SER A 30 -5.31 -6.47 9.08
CA SER A 30 -4.98 -6.97 10.43
C SER A 30 -4.16 -8.26 10.32
N LEU A 31 -3.27 -8.52 11.28
CA LEU A 31 -2.47 -9.76 11.33
C LEU A 31 -3.31 -11.04 11.12
N SER A 32 -4.45 -11.16 11.82
CA SER A 32 -5.33 -12.34 11.67
C SER A 32 -6.00 -12.45 10.30
N ALA A 33 -6.22 -11.33 9.60
CA ALA A 33 -6.76 -11.34 8.24
C ALA A 33 -5.68 -11.72 7.23
N TYR A 34 -4.46 -11.20 7.41
CA TYR A 34 -3.29 -11.53 6.61
C TYR A 34 -2.96 -13.03 6.68
N LEU A 35 -2.76 -13.56 7.89
CA LEU A 35 -2.43 -14.97 8.10
C LEU A 35 -3.54 -15.91 7.61
N ARG A 36 -4.81 -15.54 7.77
CA ARG A 36 -5.93 -16.33 7.24
C ARG A 36 -5.93 -16.37 5.73
N LYS A 37 -5.65 -15.25 5.04
CA LYS A 37 -5.58 -15.24 3.57
C LYS A 37 -4.43 -16.14 3.10
N LEU A 38 -3.26 -16.01 3.69
CA LEU A 38 -2.11 -16.87 3.38
C LEU A 38 -2.38 -18.35 3.65
N GLY A 39 -2.94 -18.69 4.81
CA GLY A 39 -3.27 -20.07 5.18
C GLY A 39 -4.35 -20.71 4.30
N LEU A 40 -5.12 -19.90 3.54
CA LEU A 40 -6.07 -20.36 2.54
C LEU A 40 -5.49 -20.34 1.11
N GLY A 41 -4.19 -20.07 0.95
CA GLY A 41 -3.53 -19.98 -0.35
C GLY A 41 -3.97 -18.78 -1.19
N LYS A 42 -4.59 -17.76 -0.59
CA LYS A 42 -5.01 -16.55 -1.32
C LYS A 42 -3.81 -15.62 -1.52
N GLU A 43 -3.73 -15.02 -2.70
CA GLU A 43 -2.77 -13.95 -2.94
C GLU A 43 -3.05 -12.76 -2.02
N VAL A 44 -1.98 -12.26 -1.40
CA VAL A 44 -2.01 -11.06 -0.58
C VAL A 44 -0.99 -10.09 -1.14
N GLN A 45 -1.46 -9.03 -1.78
CA GLN A 45 -0.60 -8.00 -2.36
C GLN A 45 -0.53 -6.79 -1.43
N ALA A 46 0.57 -6.04 -1.52
CA ALA A 46 0.70 -4.77 -0.83
C ALA A 46 -0.38 -3.81 -1.34
N THR A 47 -1.01 -3.08 -0.42
CA THR A 47 -1.97 -2.05 -0.81
C THR A 47 -1.18 -0.88 -1.36
N LEU A 48 -1.45 -0.52 -2.61
CA LEU A 48 -0.86 0.67 -3.21
C LEU A 48 -1.36 1.92 -2.46
N PRO A 49 -0.49 2.93 -2.26
CA PRO A 49 -0.88 4.20 -1.66
C PRO A 49 -2.03 4.87 -2.42
N GLN A 50 -2.84 5.66 -1.71
CA GLN A 50 -3.96 6.37 -2.33
C GLN A 50 -3.50 7.28 -3.48
N GLU A 51 -2.34 7.91 -3.31
CA GLU A 51 -1.70 8.81 -4.26
C GLU A 51 -1.41 8.11 -5.60
N PHE A 52 -1.13 6.80 -5.57
CA PHE A 52 -0.95 6.02 -6.78
C PHE A 52 -2.24 5.95 -7.61
N TYR A 53 -3.38 5.70 -6.94
CA TYR A 53 -4.68 5.66 -7.61
C TYR A 53 -5.10 7.04 -8.12
N GLU A 54 -4.78 8.09 -7.39
CA GLU A 54 -5.04 9.47 -7.83
C GLU A 54 -4.19 9.86 -9.03
N ALA A 55 -2.91 9.48 -9.05
CA ALA A 55 -2.02 9.67 -10.19
C ALA A 55 -2.56 8.94 -11.43
N TYR A 56 -2.97 7.67 -11.28
CA TYR A 56 -3.56 6.89 -12.35
C TYR A 56 -4.84 7.53 -12.92
N ARG A 57 -5.74 8.00 -12.05
CA ARG A 57 -6.97 8.70 -12.47
C ARG A 57 -6.63 10.01 -13.19
N GLY A 58 -5.70 10.80 -12.66
CA GLY A 58 -5.24 12.04 -13.30
C GLY A 58 -4.70 11.80 -14.70
N LEU A 59 -3.85 10.77 -14.87
CA LEU A 59 -3.30 10.40 -16.17
C LEU A 59 -4.37 9.92 -17.15
N THR A 60 -5.35 9.13 -16.67
CA THR A 60 -6.47 8.64 -17.48
C THR A 60 -7.34 9.79 -17.97
N SER A 61 -7.72 10.70 -17.06
CA SER A 61 -8.47 11.90 -17.40
C SER A 61 -7.72 12.79 -18.39
N LEU A 62 -6.39 12.92 -18.24
CA LEU A 62 -5.58 13.68 -19.18
C LEU A 62 -5.56 13.02 -20.56
N ARG A 63 -5.35 11.70 -20.65
CA ARG A 63 -5.41 10.95 -21.92
C ARG A 63 -6.75 11.14 -22.64
N ASP A 64 -7.84 11.21 -21.91
CA ASP A 64 -9.18 11.30 -22.49
C ASP A 64 -9.53 12.74 -22.94
N ASN A 65 -8.94 13.76 -22.31
CA ASN A 65 -9.33 15.17 -22.49
C ASN A 65 -8.20 16.09 -23.01
N TRP A 66 -6.98 15.60 -23.26
CA TRP A 66 -5.83 16.47 -23.57
C TRP A 66 -6.03 17.38 -24.77
N LYS A 67 -6.80 16.95 -25.78
CA LYS A 67 -7.08 17.75 -26.99
C LYS A 67 -7.93 19.00 -26.71
N SER A 68 -8.73 18.99 -25.66
CA SER A 68 -9.57 20.12 -25.25
C SER A 68 -8.93 21.00 -24.18
N LEU A 69 -7.74 20.64 -23.70
CA LEU A 69 -7.02 21.37 -22.66
C LEU A 69 -5.98 22.31 -23.27
N SER A 70 -5.74 23.44 -22.63
CA SER A 70 -4.60 24.29 -22.95
C SER A 70 -3.29 23.61 -22.57
N GLU A 71 -2.21 23.96 -23.26
CA GLU A 71 -0.87 23.43 -22.98
C GLU A 71 -0.45 23.64 -21.52
N ALA A 72 -0.77 24.80 -20.94
CA ALA A 72 -0.52 25.09 -19.53
C ALA A 72 -1.25 24.10 -18.58
N ASN A 73 -2.50 23.77 -18.88
CA ASN A 73 -3.28 22.82 -18.08
C ASN A 73 -2.79 21.38 -18.25
N VAL A 74 -2.36 21.00 -19.45
CA VAL A 74 -1.74 19.69 -19.69
C VAL A 74 -0.46 19.56 -18.87
N ASN A 75 0.41 20.57 -18.90
CA ASN A 75 1.67 20.55 -18.17
C ASN A 75 1.45 20.53 -16.64
N ALA A 76 0.48 21.30 -16.14
CA ALA A 76 0.10 21.28 -14.73
C ALA A 76 -0.41 19.90 -14.28
N ASN A 77 -1.22 19.21 -15.11
CA ASN A 77 -1.68 17.85 -14.81
C ASN A 77 -0.54 16.85 -14.78
N PHE A 78 0.42 16.92 -15.72
CA PHE A 78 1.59 16.06 -15.68
C PHE A 78 2.41 16.28 -14.40
N ASN A 79 2.64 17.53 -14.01
CA ASN A 79 3.35 17.85 -12.77
C ASN A 79 2.64 17.29 -11.53
N ASP A 80 1.31 17.38 -11.48
CA ASP A 80 0.50 16.82 -10.39
C ASP A 80 0.59 15.28 -10.34
N VAL A 81 0.49 14.61 -11.49
CA VAL A 81 0.67 13.15 -11.60
C VAL A 81 2.06 12.72 -11.15
N VAL A 82 3.12 13.41 -11.58
CA VAL A 82 4.51 13.14 -11.18
C VAL A 82 4.69 13.33 -9.66
N SER A 83 4.13 14.41 -9.10
CA SER A 83 4.18 14.66 -7.65
C SER A 83 3.49 13.55 -6.86
N LYS A 84 2.33 13.08 -7.33
CA LYS A 84 1.59 11.99 -6.69
C LYS A 84 2.33 10.66 -6.77
N PHE A 85 2.98 10.35 -7.89
CA PHE A 85 3.84 9.16 -7.98
C PHE A 85 5.02 9.24 -7.01
N LEU A 86 5.66 10.41 -6.89
CA LEU A 86 6.77 10.59 -5.95
C LEU A 86 6.32 10.41 -4.50
N LYS A 87 5.15 10.94 -4.12
CA LYS A 87 4.53 10.72 -2.80
C LYS A 87 4.18 9.25 -2.57
N ALA A 88 3.61 8.58 -3.57
CA ALA A 88 3.33 7.15 -3.50
C ALA A 88 4.62 6.33 -3.30
N TYR A 89 5.72 6.71 -3.95
CA TYR A 89 7.00 6.03 -3.78
C TYR A 89 7.54 6.16 -2.33
N HIS A 90 7.53 7.38 -1.78
CA HIS A 90 8.04 7.61 -0.42
C HIS A 90 7.17 6.98 0.67
N SER A 91 5.85 6.97 0.50
CA SER A 91 4.93 6.32 1.44
C SER A 91 5.10 4.79 1.52
N ILE A 92 5.71 4.16 0.51
CA ILE A 92 6.08 2.74 0.54
C ILE A 92 7.38 2.51 1.36
N GLY A 93 8.29 3.49 1.38
CA GLY A 93 9.61 3.40 2.03
C GLY A 93 9.68 3.79 3.52
N GLU A 94 8.78 4.64 4.01
CA GLU A 94 8.76 5.08 5.42
C GLU A 94 8.43 3.96 6.44
N SER A 95 8.04 2.78 5.95
CA SER A 95 7.86 1.59 6.79
C SER A 95 9.17 0.99 7.32
N GLU A 96 10.34 1.35 6.77
CA GLU A 96 11.61 0.63 7.00
C GLU A 96 12.65 1.43 7.81
N SER A 97 12.54 2.75 7.92
CA SER A 97 13.58 3.58 8.55
C SER A 97 13.53 3.69 10.08
N ALA A 98 12.44 3.23 10.72
CA ALA A 98 12.30 3.34 12.18
C ALA A 98 12.73 2.08 12.96
N SER A 99 13.15 0.99 12.29
CA SER A 99 13.41 -0.29 12.96
C SER A 99 14.88 -0.70 13.10
N ASP A 100 15.80 -0.06 12.40
CA ASP A 100 17.20 -0.52 12.33
C ASP A 100 18.14 0.09 13.39
N SER A 101 17.66 0.98 14.26
CA SER A 101 18.47 1.56 15.36
C SER A 101 18.05 1.05 16.74
N LEU A 102 17.82 -0.26 16.89
CA LEU A 102 17.60 -0.83 18.23
C LEU A 102 18.26 -2.20 18.39
N TRP A 103 19.48 -2.36 17.87
CA TRP A 103 20.38 -3.46 18.24
C TRP A 103 21.83 -2.98 18.19
N GLN A 104 22.22 -2.25 19.24
CA GLN A 104 23.55 -2.32 19.84
C GLN A 104 23.37 -2.54 21.35
#